data_AF-A0A5D2SWD6-F1
#
_entry.id   AF-A0A5D2SWD6-F1
#
_cell.length_a   1.000
_cell.length_b   1.000
_cell.length_c   1.000
_cell.angle_alpha   90.00
_cell.angle_beta   90.00
_cell.angle_gamma   90.00
#
_symmetry.space_group_name_H-M   'P 1'
#
loop_
_entity.id
_entity.type
_entity.pdbx_description
1 polymer ?
#
loop_
_entity_poly.entity_id
_entity_poly.type
_entity_poly.pdbx_seq_one_letter_code
_entity_poly.pdbx_strand_id
1 'polypeptide(L)'
;MSNNESHWRWLWHVRWPQRIRFCGEVETVSHVLRGCLEALAIWVRLVKRDELDEFLSMELQQWFVLNLSDASHFSNEVTDWDTRFAIICWCLWGRRIRDFFTRSLRK
;
A
#
# COMPACT_ATOMS: atom_id res chain seq x y z
N MET A 1 -4.78 -9.48 30.32
CA MET A 1 -5.11 -9.55 28.89
C MET A 1 -4.32 -8.42 28.22
N SER A 2 -3.27 -8.79 27.48
CA SER A 2 -2.23 -7.88 26.99
C SER A 2 -2.75 -6.99 25.86
N ASN A 3 -2.67 -5.69 26.07
CA ASN A 3 -3.02 -4.66 25.09
C ASN A 3 -1.90 -4.55 24.04
N ASN A 4 -2.21 -4.85 22.78
CA ASN A 4 -1.25 -5.00 21.69
C ASN A 4 -1.08 -3.70 20.87
N GLU A 5 -1.01 -2.55 21.55
CA GLU A 5 -0.98 -1.20 20.94
C GLU A 5 0.43 -0.71 20.53
N SER A 6 1.38 -1.62 20.31
CA SER A 6 2.81 -1.26 20.27
C SER A 6 3.45 -1.21 18.89
N HIS A 7 2.79 -1.70 17.82
CA HIS A 7 3.50 -1.94 16.56
C HIS A 7 3.54 -0.73 15.60
N TRP A 8 2.51 0.12 15.60
CA TRP A 8 2.39 1.17 14.57
C TRP A 8 2.98 2.53 14.98
N ARG A 9 3.30 2.72 16.27
CA ARG A 9 3.87 3.97 16.79
C ARG A 9 5.29 4.26 16.29
N TRP A 10 6.04 3.24 15.89
CA TRP A 10 7.43 3.39 15.44
C TRP A 10 7.56 3.85 13.98
N LEU A 11 6.50 3.72 13.16
CA LEU A 11 6.55 4.06 11.73
C LEU A 11 6.54 5.56 11.44
N TRP A 12 6.12 6.40 12.39
CA TRP A 12 5.94 7.84 12.20
C TRP A 12 7.17 8.70 12.55
N HIS A 13 8.15 8.15 13.30
CA HIS A 13 9.29 8.91 13.81
C HIS A 13 10.64 8.57 13.16
N VAL A 14 10.69 7.65 12.19
CA VAL A 14 11.94 7.32 11.50
C VAL A 14 12.19 8.33 10.38
N ARG A 15 13.10 9.27 10.68
CA ARG A 15 13.82 10.14 9.76
C ARG A 15 14.21 9.36 8.49
N TRP A 16 13.59 9.71 7.37
CA TRP A 16 13.82 9.15 6.04
C TRP A 16 15.32 9.17 5.67
N PRO A 17 15.98 8.00 5.54
CA PRO A 17 17.23 7.90 4.82
C PRO A 17 16.92 7.58 3.36
N GLN A 18 17.46 8.40 2.46
CA GLN A 18 17.33 8.27 1.02
C GLN A 18 17.80 6.90 0.49
N ARG A 19 17.15 6.47 -0.61
CA ARG A 19 17.34 5.26 -1.42
C ARG A 19 16.80 3.97 -0.82
N ILE A 20 15.48 3.78 -0.96
CA ILE A 20 14.81 2.48 -0.82
C ILE A 20 15.32 1.56 -1.94
N ARG A 21 16.37 0.81 -1.65
CA ARG A 21 16.92 -0.25 -2.52
C ARG A 21 16.23 -1.55 -2.15
N PHE A 22 15.17 -1.87 -2.89
CA PHE A 22 14.36 -3.09 -2.76
C PHE A 22 13.72 -3.25 -1.37
N CYS A 23 12.48 -3.68 -1.38
CA CYS A 23 11.90 -4.24 -0.17
C CYS A 23 12.57 -5.61 -0.03
N GLY A 24 13.27 -5.86 1.08
CA GLY A 24 14.18 -7.01 1.23
C GLY A 24 13.51 -8.39 1.32
N GLU A 25 12.23 -8.50 1.01
CA GLU A 25 11.47 -9.76 1.00
C GLU A 25 11.14 -10.19 -0.44
N VAL A 26 10.70 -11.43 -0.61
CA VAL A 26 10.12 -11.91 -1.88
C VAL A 26 9.01 -10.95 -2.29
N GLU A 27 9.22 -10.26 -3.39
CA GLU A 27 8.30 -9.25 -3.89
C GLU A 27 7.03 -9.90 -4.42
N THR A 28 5.91 -9.69 -3.70
CA THR A 28 4.58 -10.14 -4.10
C THR A 28 3.74 -8.98 -4.64
N VAL A 29 2.66 -9.28 -5.36
CA VAL A 29 1.71 -8.25 -5.83
C VAL A 29 1.14 -7.46 -4.65
N SER A 30 0.74 -8.14 -3.57
CA SER A 30 0.28 -7.49 -2.33
C SER A 30 1.33 -6.54 -1.77
N HIS A 31 2.60 -6.98 -1.76
CA HIS A 31 3.69 -6.14 -1.30
C HIS A 31 3.85 -4.87 -2.17
N VAL A 32 3.86 -5.00 -3.50
CA VAL A 32 3.99 -3.84 -4.41
C VAL A 32 2.84 -2.86 -4.24
N LEU A 33 1.61 -3.36 -4.13
CA LEU A 33 0.42 -2.54 -4.16
C LEU A 33 0.07 -1.90 -2.81
N ARG A 34 0.44 -2.50 -1.69
CA ARG A 34 0.08 -1.97 -0.35
C ARG A 34 1.10 -2.20 0.75
N GLY A 35 1.99 -3.20 0.63
CA GLY A 35 2.96 -3.54 1.68
C GLY A 35 4.27 -2.75 1.66
N CYS A 36 4.67 -2.17 0.53
CA CYS A 36 5.90 -1.39 0.45
C CYS A 36 5.73 0.00 1.05
N LEU A 37 6.84 0.61 1.52
CA LEU A 37 6.81 1.92 2.16
C LEU A 37 6.18 3.01 1.29
N GLU A 38 6.41 2.96 -0.02
CA GLU A 38 5.83 3.90 -0.98
C GLU A 38 4.30 3.76 -1.03
N ALA A 39 3.80 2.53 -1.13
CA ALA A 39 2.37 2.27 -1.15
C ALA A 39 1.71 2.62 0.19
N LEU A 40 2.34 2.22 1.30
CA LEU A 40 1.85 2.50 2.65
C LEU A 40 1.69 4.01 2.90
N ALA A 41 2.66 4.82 2.46
CA ALA A 41 2.61 6.27 2.59
C ALA A 41 1.42 6.92 1.86
N ILE A 42 0.93 6.29 0.78
CA ILE A 42 -0.27 6.70 0.07
C ILE A 42 -1.51 6.27 0.85
N TRP A 43 -1.60 4.99 1.21
CA TRP A 43 -2.81 4.42 1.83
C TRP A 43 -3.12 5.02 3.19
N VAL A 44 -2.11 5.29 4.00
CA VAL A 44 -2.27 5.95 5.31
C VAL A 44 -2.96 7.32 5.22
N ARG A 45 -2.90 7.99 4.07
CA ARG A 45 -3.54 9.30 3.85
C ARG A 45 -4.97 9.18 3.33
N LEU A 46 -5.29 8.08 2.66
CA LEU A 46 -6.53 7.92 1.90
C LEU A 46 -7.54 7.02 2.60
N VAL A 47 -7.04 6.02 3.33
CA VAL A 47 -7.85 5.05 4.07
C VAL A 47 -8.17 5.58 5.46
N LYS A 48 -9.38 5.29 5.95
CA LYS A 48 -9.77 5.57 7.34
C LYS A 48 -8.80 4.90 8.30
N ARG A 49 -8.39 5.63 9.33
CA ARG A 49 -7.37 5.16 10.27
C ARG A 49 -7.77 3.83 10.93
N ASP A 50 -9.04 3.69 11.30
CA ASP A 50 -9.55 2.51 12.01
C ASP A 50 -9.68 1.28 11.10
N GLU A 51 -9.75 1.50 9.78
CA GLU A 51 -9.88 0.44 8.77
C GLU A 51 -8.53 0.08 8.12
N LEU A 52 -7.46 0.80 8.45
CA LEU A 52 -6.16 0.64 7.79
C LEU A 52 -5.54 -0.74 8.03
N ASP A 53 -5.66 -1.29 9.24
CA ASP A 53 -5.11 -2.60 9.57
C ASP A 53 -5.83 -3.71 8.79
N GLU A 54 -7.16 -3.62 8.64
CA GLU A 54 -7.94 -4.52 7.79
C GLU A 54 -7.56 -4.36 6.31
N PHE A 55 -7.49 -3.13 5.83
CA PHE A 55 -7.10 -2.82 4.46
C PHE A 55 -5.75 -3.43 4.06
N LEU A 56 -4.76 -3.37 4.96
CA LEU A 56 -3.41 -3.88 4.71
C LEU A 56 -3.29 -5.39 4.85
N SER A 57 -4.13 -6.01 5.69
CA SER A 57 -4.04 -7.45 6.03
C SER A 57 -4.99 -8.34 5.21
N MET A 58 -6.03 -7.77 4.61
CA MET A 58 -7.05 -8.47 3.82
C MET A 58 -6.46 -9.33 2.69
N GLU A 59 -7.09 -10.45 2.33
CA GLU A 59 -6.65 -11.25 1.17
C GLU A 59 -6.70 -10.40 -0.13
N LEU A 60 -5.75 -10.62 -1.05
CA LEU A 60 -5.54 -9.73 -2.20
C LEU A 60 -6.75 -9.65 -3.13
N GLN A 61 -7.39 -10.77 -3.45
CA GLN A 61 -8.57 -10.80 -4.32
C GLN A 61 -9.75 -10.11 -3.65
N GLN A 62 -10.00 -10.39 -2.36
CA GLN A 62 -11.03 -9.72 -1.56
C GLN A 62 -10.80 -8.22 -1.50
N TRP A 63 -9.54 -7.80 -1.34
CA TRP A 63 -9.14 -6.41 -1.29
C TRP A 63 -9.46 -5.66 -2.58
N PHE A 64 -9.22 -6.27 -3.74
CA PHE A 64 -9.63 -5.69 -5.02
C PHE A 64 -11.16 -5.58 -5.13
N VAL A 65 -11.88 -6.66 -4.83
CA VAL A 65 -13.34 -6.69 -4.95
C VAL A 65 -13.98 -5.60 -4.09
N LEU A 66 -13.59 -5.50 -2.83
CA LEU A 66 -14.17 -4.52 -1.91
C LEU A 66 -13.86 -3.08 -2.33
N ASN A 67 -12.61 -2.77 -2.67
CA ASN A 67 -12.25 -1.42 -3.07
C ASN A 67 -12.82 -0.98 -4.42
N LEU A 68 -13.16 -1.91 -5.31
CA LEU A 68 -13.78 -1.62 -6.61
C LEU A 68 -15.32 -1.66 -6.56
N SER A 69 -15.92 -2.27 -5.54
CA SER A 69 -17.37 -2.46 -5.45
C SER A 69 -18.02 -1.59 -4.38
N ASP A 70 -17.30 -1.24 -3.30
CA ASP A 70 -17.81 -0.44 -2.18
C ASP A 70 -16.83 0.66 -1.79
N ALA A 71 -17.08 1.85 -2.33
CA ALA A 71 -16.32 3.07 -2.06
C ALA A 71 -16.37 3.55 -0.59
N SER A 72 -17.37 3.11 0.17
CA SER A 72 -17.68 3.67 1.49
C SER A 72 -16.95 2.98 2.64
N HIS A 73 -16.47 1.76 2.43
CA HIS A 73 -15.89 0.94 3.49
C HIS A 73 -14.56 1.52 3.99
N PHE A 74 -13.59 1.70 3.09
CA PHE A 74 -12.23 2.11 3.46
C PHE A 74 -11.91 3.60 3.31
N SER A 75 -12.59 4.33 2.43
CA SER A 75 -12.17 5.68 2.06
C SER A 75 -12.57 6.77 3.05
N ASN A 76 -11.68 7.73 3.31
CA ASN A 76 -12.04 9.00 3.95
C ASN A 76 -12.90 9.89 3.04
N GLU A 77 -12.75 9.74 1.72
CA GLU A 77 -13.48 10.49 0.67
C GLU A 77 -14.14 9.51 -0.30
N VAL A 78 -15.46 9.37 -0.24
CA VAL A 78 -16.19 8.33 -0.98
C VAL A 78 -16.27 8.60 -2.49
N THR A 79 -16.12 9.86 -2.91
CA THR A 79 -16.27 10.25 -4.32
C THR A 79 -15.16 9.65 -5.20
N ASP A 80 -15.58 8.87 -6.20
CA ASP A 80 -14.71 8.22 -7.20
C ASP A 80 -13.61 7.31 -6.61
N TRP A 81 -13.88 6.71 -5.44
CA TRP A 81 -12.90 5.86 -4.74
C TRP A 81 -12.39 4.70 -5.60
N ASP A 82 -13.29 3.97 -6.24
CA ASP A 82 -13.02 2.84 -7.12
C ASP A 82 -12.01 3.21 -8.22
N THR A 83 -12.22 4.35 -8.86
CA THR A 83 -11.39 4.89 -9.92
C THR A 83 -10.03 5.32 -9.37
N ARG A 84 -10.02 6.06 -8.25
CA ARG A 84 -8.76 6.50 -7.60
C ARG A 84 -7.93 5.30 -7.15
N PHE A 85 -8.56 4.33 -6.52
CA PHE A 85 -7.96 3.08 -6.09
C PHE A 85 -7.33 2.34 -7.27
N ALA A 86 -8.08 2.15 -8.37
CA ALA A 86 -7.58 1.49 -9.57
C ALA A 86 -6.36 2.22 -10.18
N ILE A 87 -6.43 3.55 -10.27
CA ILE A 87 -5.33 4.38 -10.78
C ILE A 87 -4.09 4.28 -9.87
N ILE A 88 -4.25 4.33 -8.55
CA ILE A 88 -3.13 4.21 -7.60
C ILE A 88 -2.47 2.84 -7.74
N CYS A 89 -3.25 1.76 -7.77
CA CYS A 89 -2.76 0.40 -7.99
C CYS A 89 -1.99 0.29 -9.31
N TRP A 90 -2.54 0.81 -10.40
CA TRP A 90 -1.89 0.85 -11.71
C TRP A 90 -0.56 1.62 -11.67
N CYS A 91 -0.54 2.80 -11.03
CA CYS A 91 0.67 3.60 -10.90
C CYS A 91 1.77 2.89 -10.09
N LEU A 92 1.42 2.28 -8.96
CA LEU A 92 2.36 1.54 -8.10
C LEU A 92 2.95 0.33 -8.86
N TRP A 93 2.10 -0.45 -9.52
CA TRP A 93 2.53 -1.58 -10.32
C TRP A 93 3.42 -1.15 -11.50
N GLY A 94 3.00 -0.14 -12.24
CA GLY A 94 3.75 0.39 -13.38
C GLY A 94 5.12 0.96 -12.99
N ARG A 95 5.23 1.62 -11.83
CA ARG A 95 6.52 2.05 -11.27
C ARG A 95 7.42 0.86 -11.02
N ARG A 96 6.90 -0.20 -10.38
CA ARG A 96 7.69 -1.39 -10.08
C ARG A 96 8.22 -2.08 -11.33
N ILE A 97 7.36 -2.22 -12.35
CA ILE A 97 7.76 -2.78 -13.65
C ILE A 97 8.89 -1.96 -14.29
N ARG A 98 8.76 -0.63 -14.32
CA ARG A 98 9.81 0.24 -14.91
C ARG A 98 11.13 0.13 -14.16
N ASP A 99 11.09 0.05 -12.84
CA ASP A 99 12.28 -0.12 -12.01
C ASP A 99 12.97 -1.47 -12.27
N PHE A 100 12.17 -2.53 -12.42
CA PHE A 100 12.67 -3.85 -12.80
C PHE A 100 13.39 -3.80 -14.15
N PHE A 101 12.77 -3.25 -15.20
CA PHE A 101 13.38 -3.16 -16.53
C PHE A 101 14.61 -2.25 -16.58
N THR A 102 14.55 -1.09 -15.92
CA THR A 102 15.69 -0.14 -15.87
C THR A 102 16.91 -0.75 -15.21
N ARG A 103 16.72 -1.66 -14.23
CA ARG A 103 17.81 -2.37 -13.57
C ARG A 103 18.31 -3.56 -14.38
N SER A 104 17.42 -4.31 -15.03
CA SER A 104 17.77 -5.44 -15.88
C SER A 104 18.59 -5.03 -17.11
N LEU A 105 18.39 -3.80 -17.62
CA LEU A 105 19.15 -3.23 -18.74
C LEU A 105 20.48 -2.57 -18.33
N ARG A 106 20.84 -2.55 -17.04
CA ARG A 106 22.15 -2.09 -16.55
C ARG A 106 23.13 -3.23 -16.26
N LYS A 107 22.84 -4.43 -16.74
CA LYS A 107 23.81 -5.53 -16.85
C LYS A 107 24.42 -5.51 -18.24
#